data_AF-A0A251UTC6-F1
#
_entry.id   AF-A0A251UTC6-F1
#
_cell.length_a   1.000
_cell.length_b   1.000
_cell.length_c   1.000
_cell.angle_alpha   90.00
_cell.angle_beta   90.00
_cell.angle_gamma   90.00
#
_symmetry.space_group_name_H-M   'P 1'
#
loop_
_entity.id
_entity.type
_entity.pdbx_description
1 polymer ?
#
loop_
_entity_poly.entity_id
_entity_poly.type
_entity_poly.pdbx_seq_one_letter_code
_entity_poly.pdbx_strand_id
1 'polypeptide(L)'
;MSMLLFLTRTRTSGGNFVKRIICSNPILSPYQPTSSSSSLPSHLSGSNKRSNGTTFAFRYSYSCSSTYATFLGARGYSSMKAGEQMLSEEDVDDGEYALEENKAMDFPGGKITYTTEINFLPASSDKRVQCYQVLDKDGYPISFNMSELVSKEVALKMYKGMVTLNIMDKFFYEAQRQGRLSFYLTSFGEEAINLASAAALSSDDIVLAQYREPGILLWRGFTVQDFANQCFGNNSGHGKGRQMPIHYGSKSLNFITISSPLTTQLPQAVGMAYSLKMDKKDSCVVAFFGDGSASEGDFHAALNFAAVMDAPVVFVCRNNGWAISTPVTDQFRSDGIVIKGQAYGISSIRVDGNDALAVYNVVRSAREIAVSEQRPILIEAMTYRVSHHSTSDDSTKYRSVDEIEHWKTVHSPITRFKKWVERKGWWSDKEESELHVTAKKEVTHAIDEGEKEEMPPLRDMFTDVYDELTSNLMEQETLLRETIQKHPLDFPKDIPL
;
A
#
# COMPACT_ATOMS: atom_id res chain seq x y z
N MET A 1 8.76 13.03 -9.81
CA MET A 1 7.60 13.94 -9.97
C MET A 1 6.59 13.18 -10.83
N SER A 2 5.80 12.31 -10.20
CA SER A 2 4.88 11.39 -10.89
C SER A 2 3.53 12.08 -11.07
N MET A 3 3.09 12.20 -12.31
CA MET A 3 1.90 12.92 -12.73
C MET A 3 0.70 11.97 -12.63
N LEU A 4 -0.19 12.21 -11.66
CA LEU A 4 -1.49 11.56 -11.60
C LEU A 4 -2.31 12.03 -12.81
N LEU A 5 -2.44 11.20 -13.84
CA LEU A 5 -3.27 11.47 -15.01
C LEU A 5 -4.69 10.99 -14.72
N PHE A 6 -5.55 11.91 -14.30
CA PHE A 6 -7.00 11.72 -14.32
C PHE A 6 -7.49 11.85 -15.76
N LEU A 7 -7.85 10.73 -16.39
CA LEU A 7 -8.64 10.73 -17.63
C LEU A 7 -10.13 10.74 -17.26
N THR A 8 -10.68 11.93 -17.00
CA THR A 8 -12.14 12.13 -16.96
C THR A 8 -12.60 12.60 -18.35
N ARG A 9 -13.41 11.78 -19.03
CA ARG A 9 -14.19 12.24 -20.19
C ARG A 9 -15.36 13.09 -19.68
N THR A 10 -15.18 14.40 -19.63
CA THR A 10 -16.29 15.36 -19.52
C THR A 10 -16.68 15.84 -20.91
N ARG A 11 -17.95 15.64 -21.28
CA ARG A 11 -18.53 16.23 -22.49
C ARG A 11 -19.44 17.37 -22.04
N THR A 12 -18.99 18.61 -22.18
CA THR A 12 -19.86 19.78 -22.14
C THR A 12 -20.29 20.13 -23.56
N SER A 13 -21.58 20.37 -23.70
CA SER A 13 -22.24 20.87 -24.90
C SER A 13 -21.81 22.30 -25.21
N GLY A 14 -21.31 22.52 -26.43
CA GLY A 14 -21.35 23.82 -27.12
C GLY A 14 -20.26 24.84 -26.76
N GLY A 15 -19.27 24.98 -27.64
CA GLY A 15 -18.36 26.15 -27.67
C GLY A 15 -16.92 25.79 -28.00
N ASN A 16 -16.50 26.03 -29.25
CA ASN A 16 -15.11 25.85 -29.69
C ASN A 16 -14.18 26.90 -29.04
N PHE A 17 -13.31 26.47 -28.14
CA PHE A 17 -12.06 27.15 -27.83
C PHE A 17 -10.92 26.12 -27.77
N VAL A 18 -10.02 26.18 -28.76
CA VAL A 18 -8.79 25.39 -28.78
C VAL A 18 -7.77 26.07 -27.88
N LYS A 19 -7.54 25.55 -26.67
CA LYS A 19 -6.33 25.87 -25.88
C LYS A 19 -5.26 24.83 -26.19
N ARG A 20 -4.29 25.19 -27.04
CA ARG A 20 -2.99 24.50 -27.14
C ARG A 20 -2.25 24.73 -25.82
N ILE A 21 -1.99 23.67 -25.06
CA ILE A 21 -0.97 23.70 -24.01
C ILE A 21 0.34 23.26 -24.69
N ILE A 22 1.26 24.21 -24.79
CA ILE A 22 2.62 23.99 -25.27
C ILE A 22 3.42 23.41 -24.10
N CYS A 23 3.87 22.17 -24.22
CA CYS A 23 4.90 21.60 -23.35
C CYS A 23 6.26 22.22 -23.73
N SER A 24 6.80 23.10 -22.90
CA SER A 24 8.17 23.59 -23.03
C SER A 24 9.13 22.71 -22.23
N ASN A 25 9.85 21.84 -22.92
CA ASN A 25 11.14 21.29 -22.45
C ASN A 25 12.23 22.36 -22.65
N PRO A 26 13.18 22.56 -21.73
CA PRO A 26 14.35 23.39 -22.00
C PRO A 26 15.35 22.57 -22.82
N ILE A 27 15.26 22.67 -24.15
CA ILE A 27 16.38 22.33 -25.03
C ILE A 27 17.16 23.61 -25.25
N LEU A 28 18.39 23.64 -24.73
CA LEU A 28 19.43 24.59 -25.10
C LEU A 28 19.64 24.55 -26.62
N SER A 29 19.52 25.70 -27.28
CA SER A 29 20.02 25.91 -28.63
C SER A 29 20.54 27.34 -28.79
N PRO A 30 21.67 27.55 -29.48
CA PRO A 30 22.44 28.79 -29.44
C PRO A 30 21.94 29.79 -30.50
N TYR A 31 22.15 31.10 -30.31
CA TYR A 31 22.60 32.03 -31.37
C TYR A 31 22.88 33.46 -30.84
N GLN A 32 24.16 33.82 -30.91
CA GLN A 32 24.83 35.03 -31.46
C GLN A 32 24.21 36.45 -31.50
N PRO A 33 25.08 37.49 -31.57
CA PRO A 33 24.93 38.77 -30.88
C PRO A 33 24.37 39.89 -31.76
N THR A 34 23.77 40.90 -31.11
CA THR A 34 23.46 42.19 -31.74
C THR A 34 24.47 43.26 -31.34
N SER A 35 25.08 43.86 -32.36
CA SER A 35 25.95 45.02 -32.30
C SER A 35 25.15 46.33 -32.22
N SER A 36 25.55 47.26 -31.36
CA SER A 36 25.70 48.68 -31.74
C SER A 36 26.42 49.49 -30.65
N SER A 37 27.62 49.94 -31.03
CA SER A 37 28.38 51.13 -30.64
C SER A 37 27.81 52.09 -29.58
N SER A 38 28.63 52.41 -28.57
CA SER A 38 29.10 53.79 -28.35
C SER A 38 30.26 53.90 -27.35
N SER A 39 31.33 54.57 -27.83
CA SER A 39 32.34 55.37 -27.12
C SER A 39 33.13 54.81 -25.92
N LEU A 40 34.38 54.46 -26.22
CA LEU A 40 35.55 54.54 -25.32
C LEU A 40 35.80 55.97 -24.81
N PRO A 41 36.58 56.11 -23.73
CA PRO A 41 37.87 56.76 -23.91
C PRO A 41 39.06 55.94 -23.39
N SER A 42 40.13 56.08 -24.16
CA SER A 42 41.50 55.60 -23.99
C SER A 42 42.23 56.20 -22.78
N HIS A 43 43.05 55.38 -22.12
CA HIS A 43 44.32 55.84 -21.55
C HIS A 43 45.41 54.77 -21.69
N LEU A 44 46.63 55.27 -21.79
CA LEU A 44 47.81 54.71 -22.44
C LEU A 44 48.73 53.87 -21.53
N SER A 45 49.45 52.97 -22.22
CA SER A 45 50.87 52.61 -22.07
C SER A 45 51.33 51.74 -20.88
N GLY A 46 52.11 50.70 -21.22
CA GLY A 46 52.97 50.00 -20.28
C GLY A 46 53.42 48.63 -20.80
N SER A 47 54.65 48.54 -21.26
CA SER A 47 55.25 47.44 -22.01
C SER A 47 55.90 46.32 -21.16
N ASN A 48 55.92 45.10 -21.73
CA ASN A 48 57.04 44.13 -21.78
C ASN A 48 57.42 43.22 -20.59
N LYS A 49 57.64 41.94 -20.98
CA LYS A 49 58.62 40.91 -20.55
C LYS A 49 58.27 39.86 -19.46
N ARG A 50 58.16 38.61 -19.96
CA ARG A 50 58.72 37.31 -19.55
C ARG A 50 59.20 37.03 -18.09
N SER A 51 58.80 35.83 -17.65
CA SER A 51 59.57 34.73 -16.99
C SER A 51 59.36 34.44 -15.50
N ASN A 52 59.24 33.12 -15.23
CA ASN A 52 59.40 32.35 -13.98
C ASN A 52 58.45 32.71 -12.82
N GLY A 53 57.67 31.81 -12.21
CA GLY A 53 57.95 30.44 -11.83
C GLY A 53 58.22 30.41 -10.31
N THR A 54 57.20 30.24 -9.47
CA THR A 54 57.35 29.62 -8.14
C THR A 54 56.01 29.27 -7.48
N THR A 55 55.98 28.04 -7.01
CA THR A 55 55.03 27.36 -6.14
C THR A 55 55.02 27.99 -4.74
N PHE A 56 53.85 28.06 -4.09
CA PHE A 56 53.75 28.15 -2.64
C PHE A 56 52.84 27.04 -2.12
N ALA A 57 53.42 26.18 -1.29
CA ALA A 57 52.73 25.24 -0.43
C ALA A 57 53.22 25.50 1.00
N PHE A 58 52.31 25.44 1.98
CA PHE A 58 52.66 25.10 3.36
C PHE A 58 51.57 24.20 3.95
N ARG A 59 52.01 23.00 4.35
CA ARG A 59 51.35 21.99 5.20
C ARG A 59 51.50 22.37 6.67
N TYR A 60 50.74 21.71 7.58
CA TYR A 60 51.19 20.98 8.80
C TYR A 60 49.91 20.26 9.36
N SER A 61 49.69 18.93 9.24
CA SER A 61 50.19 17.71 9.99
C SER A 61 49.74 17.67 11.47
N TYR A 62 49.20 16.58 12.06
CA TYR A 62 49.76 15.22 12.32
C TYR A 62 48.63 14.25 12.79
N SER A 63 48.51 13.02 12.25
CA SER A 63 48.98 11.70 12.76
C SER A 63 48.12 10.99 13.83
N CYS A 64 47.60 9.80 13.51
CA CYS A 64 47.88 8.57 14.28
C CYS A 64 47.61 7.30 13.45
N SER A 65 48.53 6.33 13.54
CA SER A 65 48.49 5.00 12.92
C SER A 65 47.70 4.00 13.77
N SER A 66 47.04 3.01 13.15
CA SER A 66 47.50 1.61 13.26
C SER A 66 46.74 0.70 12.28
N THR A 67 47.49 -0.27 11.81
CA THR A 67 47.13 -1.43 11.00
C THR A 67 46.14 -2.36 11.69
N TYR A 68 44.98 -2.60 11.06
CA TYR A 68 44.35 -3.92 10.99
C TYR A 68 43.72 -4.06 9.61
N ALA A 69 44.36 -4.84 8.75
CA ALA A 69 43.78 -5.29 7.50
C ALA A 69 42.72 -6.34 7.84
N THR A 70 41.46 -5.92 7.94
CA THR A 70 40.35 -6.85 8.06
C THR A 70 40.11 -7.44 6.68
N PHE A 71 40.45 -8.71 6.50
CA PHE A 71 39.98 -9.55 5.41
C PHE A 71 38.45 -9.47 5.37
N LEU A 72 37.89 -8.64 4.48
CA LEU A 72 36.51 -8.78 4.03
C LEU A 72 36.49 -10.00 3.12
N GLY A 73 36.46 -11.19 3.73
CA GLY A 73 36.08 -12.40 3.04
C GLY A 73 34.72 -12.14 2.41
N ALA A 74 34.66 -12.17 1.09
CA ALA A 74 33.42 -12.24 0.34
C ALA A 74 32.70 -13.53 0.76
N ARG A 75 31.86 -13.45 1.80
CA ARG A 75 30.81 -14.43 2.02
C ARG A 75 29.77 -14.16 0.94
N GLY A 76 30.00 -14.74 -0.23
CA GLY A 76 28.91 -15.04 -1.15
C GLY A 76 27.89 -15.84 -0.35
N TYR A 77 26.72 -15.24 -0.11
CA TYR A 77 25.56 -16.00 0.35
C TYR A 77 25.23 -16.98 -0.76
N SER A 78 25.71 -18.21 -0.60
CA SER A 78 25.28 -19.33 -1.42
C SER A 78 23.80 -19.55 -1.07
N SER A 79 22.92 -19.24 -2.03
CA SER A 79 21.54 -19.71 -2.01
C SER A 79 21.58 -21.24 -2.20
N MET A 80 21.88 -21.96 -1.12
CA MET A 80 21.99 -23.42 -1.14
C MET A 80 20.65 -24.13 -1.35
N LYS A 81 19.53 -23.41 -1.41
CA LYS A 81 18.20 -24.03 -1.61
C LYS A 81 17.77 -24.23 -3.06
N ALA A 82 18.44 -23.61 -4.04
CA ALA A 82 18.12 -23.88 -5.45
C ALA A 82 18.67 -25.23 -5.95
N GLY A 83 19.66 -25.81 -5.25
CA GLY A 83 20.31 -27.06 -5.66
C GLY A 83 19.60 -28.35 -5.24
N GLU A 84 18.58 -28.28 -4.37
CA GLU A 84 17.92 -29.47 -3.78
C GLU A 84 16.56 -29.81 -4.40
N GLN A 85 16.07 -29.09 -5.42
CA GLN A 85 14.90 -29.54 -6.18
C GLN A 85 15.29 -30.66 -7.16
N MET A 86 15.50 -31.86 -6.64
CA MET A 86 15.49 -33.10 -7.41
C MET A 86 14.29 -33.96 -7.04
N LEU A 87 13.47 -34.22 -8.06
CA LEU A 87 12.70 -35.44 -8.34
C LEU A 87 12.00 -36.10 -7.14
N SER A 88 10.68 -35.97 -7.08
CA SER A 88 9.84 -36.91 -6.34
C SER A 88 10.03 -38.32 -6.93
N GLU A 89 10.55 -39.23 -6.12
CA GLU A 89 10.62 -40.67 -6.39
C GLU A 89 9.22 -41.28 -6.38
N GLU A 90 8.47 -41.18 -7.49
CA GLU A 90 7.40 -42.14 -7.79
C GLU A 90 7.48 -42.50 -9.28
N ASP A 91 7.62 -43.81 -9.54
CA ASP A 91 7.58 -44.54 -10.81
C ASP A 91 8.81 -44.50 -11.75
N VAL A 92 9.86 -45.29 -11.46
CA VAL A 92 10.73 -45.82 -12.53
C VAL A 92 11.19 -47.26 -12.25
N ASP A 93 10.88 -48.12 -13.22
CA ASP A 93 11.28 -49.51 -13.43
C ASP A 93 12.82 -49.65 -13.55
N ASP A 94 13.39 -50.64 -12.85
CA ASP A 94 14.83 -50.90 -12.80
C ASP A 94 15.35 -51.44 -14.15
N GLY A 95 15.88 -50.56 -15.01
CA GLY A 95 16.40 -51.07 -16.29
C GLY A 95 17.03 -50.14 -17.32
N GLU A 96 17.70 -49.02 -17.01
CA GLU A 96 18.55 -48.35 -18.01
C GLU A 96 19.62 -47.39 -17.43
N TYR A 97 20.56 -47.93 -16.66
CA TYR A 97 21.73 -47.16 -16.20
C TYR A 97 22.84 -47.19 -17.26
N ALA A 98 23.05 -46.09 -18.02
CA ALA A 98 24.36 -45.58 -18.49
C ALA A 98 24.36 -44.59 -19.69
N LEU A 99 23.27 -43.88 -20.03
CA LEU A 99 23.30 -42.91 -21.16
C LEU A 99 22.75 -41.49 -20.87
N GLU A 100 22.33 -41.16 -19.64
CA GLU A 100 21.60 -39.91 -19.39
C GLU A 100 22.43 -38.72 -18.86
N GLU A 101 23.71 -38.89 -18.51
CA GLU A 101 24.53 -37.81 -17.94
C GLU A 101 24.82 -36.64 -18.91
N ASN A 102 24.61 -36.81 -20.22
CA ASN A 102 24.90 -35.80 -21.25
C ASN A 102 23.72 -34.87 -21.62
N LYS A 103 22.56 -34.97 -20.94
CA LYS A 103 21.37 -34.14 -21.24
C LYS A 103 21.22 -32.89 -20.36
N ALA A 104 22.23 -32.52 -19.57
CA ALA A 104 22.16 -31.35 -18.71
C ALA A 104 23.36 -30.40 -18.88
N MET A 105 23.11 -29.10 -18.78
CA MET A 105 24.11 -28.04 -18.67
C MET A 105 24.28 -27.66 -17.19
N ASP A 106 25.52 -27.66 -16.71
CA ASP A 106 25.87 -26.99 -15.47
C ASP A 106 25.88 -25.47 -15.72
N PHE A 107 24.82 -24.77 -15.29
CA PHE A 107 24.67 -23.33 -15.47
C PHE A 107 24.68 -22.61 -14.11
N PRO A 108 25.18 -21.35 -14.01
CA PRO A 108 25.05 -20.58 -12.78
C PRO A 108 23.57 -20.45 -12.36
N GLY A 109 23.22 -21.02 -11.21
CA GLY A 109 21.84 -21.05 -10.70
C GLY A 109 21.18 -22.43 -10.67
N GLY A 110 21.82 -23.46 -11.25
CA GLY A 110 21.35 -24.85 -11.17
C GLY A 110 21.63 -25.64 -12.45
N LYS A 111 21.46 -26.97 -12.37
CA LYS A 111 21.51 -27.84 -13.56
C LYS A 111 20.28 -27.61 -14.43
N ILE A 112 20.47 -27.44 -15.74
CA ILE A 112 19.40 -27.21 -16.72
C ILE A 112 19.40 -28.37 -17.72
N THR A 113 18.25 -28.99 -17.97
CA THR A 113 18.11 -30.07 -18.96
C THR A 113 17.90 -29.53 -20.38
N TYR A 114 18.37 -30.28 -21.39
CA TYR A 114 18.19 -29.96 -22.80
C TYR A 114 16.90 -30.57 -23.38
N THR A 115 16.30 -29.88 -24.35
CA THR A 115 15.25 -30.42 -25.23
C THR A 115 15.62 -30.19 -26.70
N THR A 116 15.20 -31.09 -27.59
CA THR A 116 15.39 -30.96 -29.04
C THR A 116 14.15 -30.41 -29.75
N GLU A 117 13.04 -30.25 -29.02
CA GLU A 117 11.78 -29.75 -29.53
C GLU A 117 11.59 -28.27 -29.17
N ILE A 118 11.14 -27.46 -30.15
CA ILE A 118 10.74 -26.08 -29.87
C ILE A 118 9.37 -26.12 -29.22
N ASN A 119 9.34 -25.91 -27.89
CA ASN A 119 8.12 -25.83 -27.11
C ASN A 119 8.14 -24.58 -26.22
N PHE A 120 7.27 -23.61 -26.52
CA PHE A 120 7.11 -22.44 -25.67
C PHE A 120 6.26 -22.79 -24.44
N LEU A 121 6.66 -22.30 -23.27
CA LEU A 121 5.79 -22.37 -22.09
C LEU A 121 4.49 -21.60 -22.39
N PRO A 122 3.32 -22.19 -22.08
CA PRO A 122 2.06 -21.52 -22.34
C PRO A 122 1.92 -20.26 -21.46
N ALA A 123 1.22 -19.25 -21.98
CA ALA A 123 1.01 -17.99 -21.25
C ALA A 123 0.18 -18.17 -19.96
N SER A 124 -0.58 -19.25 -19.87
CA SER A 124 -1.36 -19.64 -18.70
C SER A 124 -1.56 -21.15 -18.66
N SER A 125 -1.76 -21.72 -17.47
CA SER A 125 -2.22 -23.09 -17.30
C SER A 125 -3.69 -23.25 -17.69
N ASP A 126 -4.09 -24.45 -18.11
CA ASP A 126 -5.50 -24.78 -18.41
C ASP A 126 -6.38 -24.69 -17.16
N LYS A 127 -5.79 -24.95 -15.98
CA LYS A 127 -6.46 -24.87 -14.68
C LYS A 127 -6.00 -23.63 -13.94
N ARG A 128 -6.95 -22.84 -13.43
CA ARG A 128 -6.67 -21.71 -12.54
C ARG A 128 -6.31 -22.17 -11.13
N VAL A 129 -5.54 -21.35 -10.42
CA VAL A 129 -5.22 -21.52 -9.01
C VAL A 129 -6.51 -21.52 -8.20
N GLN A 130 -6.65 -22.54 -7.35
CA GLN A 130 -7.83 -22.73 -6.51
C GLN A 130 -7.95 -21.62 -5.47
N CYS A 131 -9.19 -21.28 -5.14
CA CYS A 131 -9.51 -20.29 -4.13
C CYS A 131 -9.80 -20.99 -2.79
N TYR A 132 -8.97 -20.73 -1.77
CA TYR A 132 -9.18 -21.28 -0.43
C TYR A 132 -10.43 -20.68 0.22
N GLN A 133 -11.31 -21.54 0.73
CA GLN A 133 -12.59 -21.17 1.33
C GLN A 133 -12.88 -22.10 2.51
N VAL A 134 -13.49 -21.58 3.57
CA VAL A 134 -13.86 -22.30 4.79
C VAL A 134 -15.37 -22.38 4.94
N LEU A 135 -16.06 -21.26 4.67
CA LEU A 135 -17.49 -21.10 4.75
C LEU A 135 -18.11 -20.94 3.36
N ASP A 136 -19.17 -21.70 3.10
CA ASP A 136 -20.00 -21.47 1.93
C ASP A 136 -20.75 -20.12 2.01
N LYS A 137 -21.45 -19.74 0.94
CA LYS A 137 -22.23 -18.48 0.86
C LYS A 137 -23.32 -18.35 1.93
N ASP A 138 -23.76 -19.47 2.48
CA ASP A 138 -24.76 -19.51 3.52
C ASP A 138 -24.14 -19.57 4.91
N GLY A 139 -22.81 -19.62 5.06
CA GLY A 139 -22.09 -19.64 6.33
C GLY A 139 -21.98 -21.04 6.94
N TYR A 140 -22.14 -22.11 6.16
CA TYR A 140 -21.85 -23.47 6.59
C TYR A 140 -20.37 -23.81 6.36
N PRO A 141 -19.70 -24.52 7.29
CA PRO A 141 -18.37 -25.05 7.04
C PRO A 141 -18.40 -26.05 5.88
N ILE A 142 -17.50 -25.88 4.91
CA ILE A 142 -17.40 -26.76 3.73
C ILE A 142 -16.74 -28.09 4.09
N SER A 143 -15.83 -28.09 5.08
CA SER A 143 -15.18 -29.28 5.61
C SER A 143 -15.44 -29.42 7.10
N PHE A 144 -15.80 -30.64 7.52
CA PHE A 144 -16.08 -31.00 8.92
C PHE A 144 -14.82 -31.05 9.79
N ASN A 145 -13.61 -31.05 9.20
CA ASN A 145 -12.37 -31.31 9.93
C ASN A 145 -11.62 -30.04 10.39
N MET A 146 -12.27 -28.88 10.31
CA MET A 146 -11.71 -27.63 10.80
C MET A 146 -12.05 -27.49 12.29
N SER A 147 -11.11 -27.86 13.16
CA SER A 147 -11.11 -27.45 14.58
C SER A 147 -11.42 -25.95 14.69
N GLU A 148 -12.00 -25.49 15.80
CA GLU A 148 -12.40 -24.08 15.98
C GLU A 148 -11.24 -23.12 15.69
N LEU A 149 -11.23 -22.54 14.48
CA LEU A 149 -10.15 -21.67 13.98
C LEU A 149 -9.98 -20.42 14.84
N VAL A 150 -11.09 -19.95 15.41
CA VAL A 150 -11.19 -18.73 16.22
C VAL A 150 -12.08 -19.00 17.43
N SER A 151 -11.78 -18.35 18.56
CA SER A 151 -12.66 -18.37 19.74
C SER A 151 -13.93 -17.54 19.50
N LYS A 152 -14.94 -17.73 20.36
CA LYS A 152 -16.17 -16.92 20.35
C LYS A 152 -15.86 -15.43 20.45
N GLU A 153 -14.93 -15.04 21.33
CA GLU A 153 -14.57 -13.65 21.59
C GLU A 153 -13.96 -13.00 20.34
N VAL A 154 -13.03 -13.69 19.68
CA VAL A 154 -12.39 -13.22 18.45
C VAL A 154 -13.41 -13.12 17.32
N ALA A 155 -14.25 -14.14 17.14
CA ALA A 155 -15.33 -14.13 16.16
C ALA A 155 -16.28 -12.94 16.35
N LEU A 156 -16.78 -12.74 17.56
CA LEU A 156 -17.70 -11.64 17.85
C LEU A 156 -17.02 -10.27 17.72
N LYS A 157 -15.74 -10.13 18.07
CA LYS A 157 -14.99 -8.89 17.84
C LYS A 157 -14.83 -8.59 16.35
N MET A 158 -14.53 -9.61 15.53
CA MET A 158 -14.43 -9.44 14.07
C MET A 158 -15.80 -9.03 13.49
N TYR A 159 -16.86 -9.73 13.88
CA TYR A 159 -18.21 -9.43 13.41
C TYR A 159 -18.66 -8.01 13.77
N LYS A 160 -18.53 -7.63 15.04
CA LYS A 160 -18.85 -6.27 15.52
C LYS A 160 -18.03 -5.22 14.77
N GLY A 161 -16.72 -5.47 14.58
CA GLY A 161 -15.84 -4.58 13.83
C GLY A 161 -16.27 -4.39 12.38
N MET A 162 -16.70 -5.46 11.69
CA MET A 162 -17.18 -5.35 10.30
C MET A 162 -18.48 -4.53 10.20
N VAL A 163 -19.41 -4.73 11.14
CA VAL A 163 -20.66 -3.97 11.20
C VAL A 163 -20.38 -2.50 11.52
N THR A 164 -19.53 -2.22 12.52
CA THR A 164 -19.13 -0.85 12.88
C THR A 164 -18.44 -0.15 11.71
N LEU A 165 -17.51 -0.81 11.01
CA LEU A 165 -16.88 -0.27 9.80
C LEU A 165 -17.91 0.06 8.71
N ASN A 166 -18.85 -0.84 8.46
CA ASN A 166 -19.90 -0.62 7.46
C ASN A 166 -20.81 0.57 7.81
N ILE A 167 -21.16 0.74 9.09
CA ILE A 167 -21.93 1.88 9.58
C ILE A 167 -21.10 3.17 9.49
N MET A 168 -19.85 3.14 9.95
CA MET A 168 -18.91 4.26 9.84
C MET A 168 -18.85 4.76 8.41
N ASP A 169 -18.58 3.87 7.47
CA ASP A 169 -18.48 4.20 6.05
C ASP A 169 -19.75 4.84 5.48
N LYS A 170 -20.94 4.37 5.86
CA LYS A 170 -22.22 4.96 5.42
C LYS A 170 -22.35 6.42 5.87
N PHE A 171 -22.05 6.71 7.13
CA PHE A 171 -22.25 8.03 7.71
C PHE A 171 -21.17 9.03 7.27
N PHE A 172 -19.90 8.62 7.21
CA PHE A 172 -18.84 9.47 6.70
C PHE A 172 -18.98 9.75 5.20
N TYR A 173 -19.42 8.77 4.41
CA TYR A 173 -19.74 9.00 3.00
C TYR A 173 -20.85 10.04 2.85
N GLU A 174 -21.92 9.95 3.64
CA GLU A 174 -23.01 10.93 3.63
C GLU A 174 -22.57 12.32 4.11
N ALA A 175 -21.74 12.40 5.16
CA ALA A 175 -21.16 13.67 5.61
C ALA A 175 -20.34 14.34 4.49
N GLN A 176 -19.63 13.54 3.69
CA GLN A 176 -18.95 14.04 2.49
C GLN A 176 -19.95 14.53 1.43
N ARG A 177 -21.06 13.82 1.18
CA ARG A 177 -22.12 14.27 0.25
C ARG A 177 -22.78 15.58 0.67
N GLN A 178 -22.81 15.87 1.97
CA GLN A 178 -23.28 17.13 2.53
C GLN A 178 -22.24 18.26 2.48
N GLY A 179 -21.01 17.98 2.02
CA GLY A 179 -19.93 18.95 1.96
C GLY A 179 -19.21 19.20 3.29
N ARG A 180 -19.50 18.41 4.33
CA ARG A 180 -18.83 18.49 5.63
C ARG A 180 -17.39 17.97 5.56
N LEU A 181 -17.13 17.03 4.63
CA LEU A 181 -15.82 16.46 4.36
C LEU A 181 -15.41 16.72 2.92
N SER A 182 -14.11 16.89 2.68
CA SER A 182 -13.59 17.12 1.32
C SER A 182 -13.54 15.84 0.48
N PHE A 183 -13.32 14.67 1.10
CA PHE A 183 -13.15 13.40 0.41
C PHE A 183 -13.51 12.21 1.33
N TYR A 184 -13.93 11.08 0.76
CA TYR A 184 -14.09 9.83 1.52
C TYR A 184 -14.05 8.59 0.59
N LEU A 185 -13.64 7.45 1.14
CA LEU A 185 -13.69 6.13 0.52
C LEU A 185 -14.39 5.15 1.46
N THR A 186 -15.21 4.26 0.90
CA THR A 186 -15.82 3.17 1.68
C THR A 186 -15.17 1.83 1.35
N SER A 187 -15.27 0.90 2.28
CA SER A 187 -14.69 -0.45 2.23
C SER A 187 -15.77 -1.53 2.03
N PHE A 188 -16.94 -1.17 1.48
CA PHE A 188 -18.06 -2.10 1.29
C PHE A 188 -17.67 -3.29 0.41
N GLY A 189 -17.86 -4.49 0.96
CA GLY A 189 -17.46 -5.77 0.36
C GLY A 189 -16.11 -6.27 0.84
N GLU A 190 -15.28 -5.41 1.45
CA GLU A 190 -13.90 -5.71 1.84
C GLU A 190 -13.73 -5.76 3.38
N GLU A 191 -14.83 -5.76 4.14
CA GLU A 191 -14.82 -5.71 5.61
C GLU A 191 -14.18 -6.96 6.23
N ALA A 192 -14.40 -8.15 5.65
CA ALA A 192 -13.76 -9.38 6.12
C ALA A 192 -12.24 -9.33 5.95
N ILE A 193 -11.74 -8.85 4.81
CA ILE A 193 -10.29 -8.69 4.59
C ILE A 193 -9.69 -7.78 5.67
N ASN A 194 -10.36 -6.67 5.99
CA ASN A 194 -9.92 -5.74 7.02
C ASN A 194 -9.82 -6.40 8.41
N LEU A 195 -10.95 -6.88 8.93
CA LEU A 195 -11.05 -7.29 10.33
C LEU A 195 -10.40 -8.66 10.58
N ALA A 196 -10.54 -9.61 9.65
CA ALA A 196 -9.97 -10.94 9.79
C ALA A 196 -8.45 -10.94 9.64
N SER A 197 -7.90 -10.14 8.73
CA SER A 197 -6.44 -9.98 8.64
C SER A 197 -5.90 -9.37 9.93
N ALA A 198 -6.50 -8.30 10.43
CA ALA A 198 -6.04 -7.66 11.67
C ALA A 198 -6.12 -8.59 12.89
N ALA A 199 -7.14 -9.44 12.95
CA ALA A 199 -7.29 -10.44 14.01
C ALA A 199 -6.23 -11.54 13.98
N ALA A 200 -5.66 -11.82 12.82
CA ALA A 200 -4.63 -12.83 12.63
C ALA A 200 -3.20 -12.32 12.90
N LEU A 201 -3.04 -11.03 13.14
CA LEU A 201 -1.74 -10.38 13.37
C LEU A 201 -1.48 -10.10 14.85
N SER A 202 -0.20 -10.02 15.21
CA SER A 202 0.25 -9.45 16.49
C SER A 202 0.13 -7.93 16.46
N SER A 203 0.05 -7.31 17.64
CA SER A 203 0.16 -5.85 17.79
C SER A 203 1.53 -5.32 17.34
N ASP A 204 2.56 -6.16 17.39
CA ASP A 204 3.94 -5.80 17.04
C ASP A 204 4.21 -5.84 15.53
N ASP A 205 3.34 -6.48 14.74
CA ASP A 205 3.48 -6.49 13.30
C ASP A 205 3.18 -5.11 12.71
N ILE A 206 4.03 -4.67 11.79
CA ILE A 206 3.90 -3.36 11.14
C ILE A 206 2.96 -3.48 9.94
N VAL A 207 1.99 -2.58 9.84
CA VAL A 207 1.02 -2.56 8.73
C VAL A 207 1.29 -1.37 7.82
N LEU A 208 1.42 -1.64 6.53
CA LEU A 208 1.40 -0.65 5.46
C LEU A 208 0.14 -0.86 4.63
N ALA A 209 -0.80 0.04 4.80
CA ALA A 209 -2.08 0.02 4.08
C ALA A 209 -1.99 0.78 2.76
N GLN A 210 -3.05 0.64 1.94
CA GLN A 210 -3.23 1.42 0.74
C GLN A 210 -4.17 2.61 0.97
N TYR A 211 -5.42 2.34 1.33
CA TYR A 211 -6.48 3.34 1.64
C TYR A 211 -7.86 2.70 1.93
N ARG A 212 -7.98 1.37 1.85
CA ARG A 212 -9.23 0.60 2.05
C ARG A 212 -9.14 -0.34 3.25
N GLU A 213 -8.20 -0.06 4.14
CA GLU A 213 -7.89 -0.86 5.32
C GLU A 213 -8.25 -0.20 6.67
N PRO A 214 -9.26 0.69 6.81
CA PRO A 214 -9.55 1.34 8.09
C PRO A 214 -9.98 0.35 9.18
N GLY A 215 -10.54 -0.82 8.80
CA GLY A 215 -10.92 -1.84 9.78
C GLY A 215 -9.74 -2.46 10.51
N ILE A 216 -8.51 -2.40 9.96
CA ILE A 216 -7.31 -2.83 10.68
C ILE A 216 -7.03 -1.91 11.87
N LEU A 217 -7.11 -0.60 11.65
CA LEU A 217 -6.99 0.40 12.70
C LEU A 217 -8.11 0.25 13.75
N LEU A 218 -9.35 0.05 13.30
CA LEU A 218 -10.48 -0.19 14.19
C LEU A 218 -10.25 -1.41 15.09
N TRP A 219 -9.74 -2.52 14.53
CA TRP A 219 -9.39 -3.72 15.31
C TRP A 219 -8.31 -3.46 16.36
N ARG A 220 -7.31 -2.66 16.00
CA ARG A 220 -6.16 -2.30 16.85
C ARG A 220 -6.48 -1.22 17.88
N GLY A 221 -7.70 -0.66 17.88
CA GLY A 221 -8.17 0.27 18.91
C GLY A 221 -8.15 1.74 18.51
N PHE A 222 -8.00 2.04 17.21
CA PHE A 222 -8.25 3.38 16.70
C PHE A 222 -9.74 3.68 16.81
N THR A 223 -10.09 4.75 17.53
CA THR A 223 -11.48 5.05 17.85
C THR A 223 -12.20 5.69 16.66
N VAL A 224 -13.52 5.64 16.66
CA VAL A 224 -14.34 6.35 15.65
C VAL A 224 -14.08 7.87 15.69
N GLN A 225 -13.78 8.42 16.88
CA GLN A 225 -13.36 9.81 17.04
C GLN A 225 -12.02 10.09 16.36
N ASP A 226 -11.04 9.18 16.46
CA ASP A 226 -9.75 9.35 15.79
C ASP A 226 -9.90 9.39 14.26
N PHE A 227 -10.80 8.55 13.71
CA PHE A 227 -11.17 8.61 12.29
C PHE A 227 -11.82 9.94 11.92
N ALA A 228 -12.74 10.45 12.74
CA ALA A 228 -13.36 11.75 12.55
C ALA A 228 -12.32 12.87 12.54
N ASN A 229 -11.44 12.88 13.55
CA ASN A 229 -10.41 13.90 13.70
C ASN A 229 -9.46 13.98 12.49
N GLN A 230 -9.07 12.82 11.94
CA GLN A 230 -8.27 12.81 10.71
C GLN A 230 -9.07 13.30 9.51
N CYS A 231 -10.33 12.87 9.35
CA CYS A 231 -11.17 13.26 8.22
C CYS A 231 -11.51 14.75 8.19
N PHE A 232 -11.74 15.37 9.36
CA PHE A 232 -11.95 16.82 9.47
C PHE A 232 -10.64 17.61 9.44
N GLY A 233 -9.50 16.94 9.64
CA GLY A 233 -8.19 17.59 9.69
C GLY A 233 -8.04 18.52 10.89
N ASN A 234 -8.75 18.24 11.98
CA ASN A 234 -8.77 19.07 13.18
C ASN A 234 -7.51 18.85 14.05
N ASN A 235 -7.37 19.67 15.09
CA ASN A 235 -6.19 19.71 15.97
C ASN A 235 -6.02 18.45 16.84
N SER A 236 -7.12 17.73 17.09
CA SER A 236 -7.07 16.44 17.80
C SER A 236 -6.57 15.29 16.91
N GLY A 237 -6.42 15.49 15.60
CA GLY A 237 -5.86 14.52 14.68
C GLY A 237 -4.33 14.51 14.69
N HIS A 238 -3.72 13.32 14.76
CA HIS A 238 -2.25 13.17 14.76
C HIS A 238 -1.54 13.67 13.49
N GLY A 239 -2.28 13.89 12.40
CA GLY A 239 -1.74 14.34 11.11
C GLY A 239 -1.72 15.86 10.90
N LYS A 240 -2.13 16.66 11.91
CA LYS A 240 -2.18 18.13 11.84
C LYS A 240 -2.93 18.68 10.63
N GLY A 241 -3.98 17.97 10.18
CA GLY A 241 -4.78 18.37 9.01
C GLY A 241 -4.06 18.44 7.68
N ARG A 242 -2.84 17.89 7.55
CA ARG A 242 -1.99 18.07 6.35
C ARG A 242 -2.33 17.14 5.19
N GLN A 243 -2.93 16.01 5.49
CA GLN A 243 -3.23 14.97 4.51
C GLN A 243 -4.72 14.97 4.17
N MET A 244 -5.05 14.47 2.97
CA MET A 244 -6.42 14.22 2.57
C MET A 244 -7.16 13.35 3.61
N PRO A 245 -8.48 13.51 3.81
CA PRO A 245 -9.27 12.56 4.58
C PRO A 245 -8.97 11.13 4.13
N ILE A 246 -9.09 10.16 5.02
CA ILE A 246 -8.76 8.73 4.87
C ILE A 246 -7.27 8.35 4.82
N HIS A 247 -6.36 9.32 4.85
CA HIS A 247 -4.92 9.05 4.99
C HIS A 247 -4.55 8.83 6.45
N TYR A 248 -5.11 7.77 7.03
CA TYR A 248 -4.90 7.41 8.43
C TYR A 248 -3.47 6.93 8.69
N GLY A 249 -3.03 7.09 9.93
CA GLY A 249 -1.72 6.65 10.42
C GLY A 249 -1.70 6.61 11.94
N SER A 250 -1.00 5.64 12.52
CA SER A 250 -0.82 5.55 13.97
C SER A 250 0.46 4.82 14.33
N LYS A 251 1.42 5.57 14.88
CA LYS A 251 2.68 5.01 15.38
C LYS A 251 2.45 4.04 16.54
N SER A 252 1.54 4.36 17.47
CA SER A 252 1.25 3.51 18.63
C SER A 252 0.58 2.18 18.26
N LEU A 253 -0.10 2.13 17.11
CA LEU A 253 -0.76 0.93 16.59
C LEU A 253 0.03 0.24 15.48
N ASN A 254 1.33 0.57 15.31
CA ASN A 254 2.20 0.03 14.27
C ASN A 254 1.56 0.08 12.86
N PHE A 255 0.87 1.18 12.55
CA PHE A 255 0.22 1.41 11.27
C PHE A 255 0.85 2.63 10.60
N ILE A 256 1.59 2.39 9.53
CA ILE A 256 2.29 3.44 8.79
C ILE A 256 1.27 4.33 8.08
N THR A 257 1.50 5.64 8.14
CA THR A 257 0.61 6.64 7.53
C THR A 257 0.45 6.39 6.04
N ILE A 258 -0.80 6.37 5.59
CA ILE A 258 -1.17 6.19 4.19
C ILE A 258 -0.66 7.36 3.33
N SER A 259 -0.24 7.05 2.11
CA SER A 259 0.08 8.01 1.06
C SER A 259 -0.73 7.72 -0.21
N SER A 260 -1.14 8.75 -0.93
CA SER A 260 -1.92 8.60 -2.18
C SER A 260 -1.18 7.89 -3.32
N PRO A 261 0.14 8.09 -3.56
CA PRO A 261 0.86 7.36 -4.60
C PRO A 261 0.71 5.85 -4.42
N LEU A 262 0.23 5.18 -5.47
CA LEU A 262 -0.04 3.76 -5.43
C LEU A 262 1.27 2.98 -5.31
N THR A 263 1.23 1.91 -4.52
CA THR A 263 2.24 0.85 -4.48
C THR A 263 3.59 1.24 -3.86
N THR A 264 3.85 2.53 -3.62
CA THR A 264 5.09 3.01 -2.98
C THR A 264 5.36 2.38 -1.61
N GLN A 265 4.30 1.98 -0.90
CA GLN A 265 4.40 1.32 0.39
C GLN A 265 4.95 -0.11 0.31
N LEU A 266 4.88 -0.79 -0.85
CA LEU A 266 5.35 -2.17 -0.96
C LEU A 266 6.87 -2.30 -0.80
N PRO A 267 7.73 -1.59 -1.56
CA PRO A 267 9.18 -1.68 -1.35
C PRO A 267 9.60 -1.12 0.02
N GLN A 268 8.87 -0.14 0.57
CA GLN A 268 9.07 0.34 1.94
C GLN A 268 8.81 -0.76 2.97
N ALA A 269 7.75 -1.53 2.80
CA ALA A 269 7.42 -2.67 3.65
C ALA A 269 8.54 -3.72 3.64
N VAL A 270 9.13 -3.98 2.48
CA VAL A 270 10.27 -4.91 2.35
C VAL A 270 11.48 -4.40 3.13
N GLY A 271 11.80 -3.11 3.03
CA GLY A 271 12.90 -2.50 3.79
C GLY A 271 12.68 -2.60 5.31
N MET A 272 11.45 -2.31 5.77
CA MET A 272 11.08 -2.46 7.19
C MET A 272 11.16 -3.92 7.65
N ALA A 273 10.67 -4.87 6.86
CA ALA A 273 10.73 -6.30 7.16
C ALA A 273 12.18 -6.79 7.24
N TYR A 274 13.02 -6.33 6.32
CA TYR A 274 14.44 -6.66 6.34
C TYR A 274 15.13 -6.11 7.60
N SER A 275 14.75 -4.91 8.07
CA SER A 275 15.22 -4.38 9.35
C SER A 275 14.78 -5.26 10.53
N LEU A 276 13.51 -5.67 10.59
CA LEU A 276 13.01 -6.57 11.63
C LEU A 276 13.79 -7.89 11.67
N LYS A 277 14.13 -8.44 10.51
CA LYS A 277 14.98 -9.63 10.39
C LYS A 277 16.38 -9.37 10.95
N MET A 278 17.02 -8.28 10.56
CA MET A 278 18.36 -7.92 11.06
C MET A 278 18.37 -7.77 12.59
N ASP A 279 17.31 -7.20 13.14
CA ASP A 279 17.09 -7.02 14.57
C ASP A 279 16.59 -8.28 15.29
N LYS A 280 16.38 -9.38 14.56
CA LYS A 280 15.86 -10.68 15.05
C LYS A 280 14.55 -10.52 15.83
N LYS A 281 13.65 -9.67 15.34
CA LYS A 281 12.32 -9.46 15.92
C LYS A 281 11.39 -10.60 15.52
N ASP A 282 10.56 -11.05 16.47
CA ASP A 282 9.50 -12.03 16.25
C ASP A 282 8.24 -11.35 15.67
N SER A 283 8.42 -10.64 14.56
CA SER A 283 7.39 -9.80 13.95
C SER A 283 7.62 -9.72 12.45
N CYS A 284 6.54 -9.52 11.70
CA CYS A 284 6.61 -9.31 10.26
C CYS A 284 6.07 -7.94 9.87
N VAL A 285 6.21 -7.62 8.59
CA VAL A 285 5.49 -6.50 7.98
C VAL A 285 4.39 -7.03 7.08
N VAL A 286 3.21 -6.40 7.13
CA VAL A 286 2.08 -6.74 6.27
C VAL A 286 1.75 -5.55 5.40
N ALA A 287 1.74 -5.78 4.08
CA ALA A 287 1.54 -4.72 3.09
C ALA A 287 0.31 -5.01 2.23
N PHE A 288 -0.67 -4.11 2.28
CA PHE A 288 -1.92 -4.21 1.53
C PHE A 288 -1.85 -3.39 0.23
N PHE A 289 -2.46 -3.90 -0.83
CA PHE A 289 -2.56 -3.25 -2.12
C PHE A 289 -3.71 -3.84 -2.95
N GLY A 290 -4.20 -3.11 -3.95
CA GLY A 290 -5.24 -3.59 -4.86
C GLY A 290 -4.68 -4.28 -6.11
N ASP A 291 -5.53 -4.99 -6.84
CA ASP A 291 -5.20 -5.59 -8.15
C ASP A 291 -4.65 -4.55 -9.15
N GLY A 292 -5.19 -3.33 -9.13
CA GLY A 292 -4.69 -2.21 -9.92
C GLY A 292 -3.23 -1.86 -9.62
N SER A 293 -2.92 -1.72 -8.33
CA SER A 293 -1.60 -1.38 -7.80
C SER A 293 -0.52 -2.38 -8.15
N ALA A 294 -0.88 -3.65 -8.35
CA ALA A 294 0.05 -4.70 -8.78
C ALA A 294 0.59 -4.53 -10.21
N SER A 295 0.20 -3.46 -10.91
CA SER A 295 0.70 -3.07 -12.23
C SER A 295 1.71 -1.90 -12.19
N GLU A 296 1.90 -1.28 -11.02
CA GLU A 296 2.95 -0.28 -10.83
C GLU A 296 4.33 -0.94 -10.74
N GLY A 297 5.38 -0.22 -11.16
CA GLY A 297 6.77 -0.72 -11.13
C GLY A 297 7.25 -1.11 -9.73
N ASP A 298 6.77 -0.42 -8.70
CA ASP A 298 7.13 -0.69 -7.30
C ASP A 298 6.66 -2.06 -6.82
N PHE A 299 5.61 -2.65 -7.43
CA PHE A 299 5.19 -4.02 -7.13
C PHE A 299 6.28 -5.01 -7.56
N HIS A 300 6.80 -4.87 -8.79
CA HIS A 300 7.90 -5.70 -9.28
C HIS A 300 9.14 -5.57 -8.40
N ALA A 301 9.52 -4.33 -8.05
CA ALA A 301 10.67 -4.08 -7.19
C ALA A 301 10.51 -4.74 -5.81
N ALA A 302 9.35 -4.58 -5.18
CA ALA A 302 9.06 -5.14 -3.87
C ALA A 302 9.14 -6.66 -3.86
N LEU A 303 8.48 -7.35 -4.79
CA LEU A 303 8.47 -8.82 -4.82
C LEU A 303 9.88 -9.38 -5.05
N ASN A 304 10.62 -8.83 -6.00
CA ASN A 304 11.97 -9.31 -6.27
C ASN A 304 12.91 -9.09 -5.06
N PHE A 305 12.88 -7.90 -4.46
CA PHE A 305 13.71 -7.63 -3.27
C PHE A 305 13.30 -8.51 -2.09
N ALA A 306 12.00 -8.71 -1.85
CA ALA A 306 11.54 -9.54 -0.75
C ALA A 306 12.02 -10.99 -0.88
N ALA A 307 11.98 -11.54 -2.10
CA ALA A 307 12.43 -12.90 -2.38
C ALA A 307 13.95 -13.05 -2.23
N VAL A 308 14.72 -12.20 -2.90
CA VAL A 308 16.19 -12.26 -2.87
C VAL A 308 16.75 -12.00 -1.47
N MET A 309 16.10 -11.09 -0.74
CA MET A 309 16.54 -10.72 0.60
C MET A 309 15.92 -11.58 1.69
N ASP A 310 15.11 -12.60 1.38
CA ASP A 310 14.37 -13.42 2.37
C ASP A 310 13.72 -12.52 3.45
N ALA A 311 12.91 -11.55 3.03
CA ALA A 311 12.30 -10.58 3.95
C ALA A 311 11.02 -11.15 4.58
N PRO A 312 10.80 -11.02 5.91
CA PRO A 312 9.59 -11.48 6.59
C PRO A 312 8.40 -10.53 6.33
N VAL A 313 7.89 -10.56 5.09
CA VAL A 313 6.81 -9.68 4.63
C VAL A 313 5.63 -10.48 4.07
N VAL A 314 4.42 -10.11 4.47
CA VAL A 314 3.18 -10.66 3.93
C VAL A 314 2.54 -9.63 3.02
N PHE A 315 2.47 -9.93 1.73
CA PHE A 315 1.80 -9.13 0.72
C PHE A 315 0.34 -9.56 0.62
N VAL A 316 -0.60 -8.65 0.87
CA VAL A 316 -2.04 -8.92 0.78
C VAL A 316 -2.64 -8.11 -0.37
N CYS A 317 -2.84 -8.78 -1.50
CA CYS A 317 -3.54 -8.22 -2.65
C CYS A 317 -5.06 -8.35 -2.45
N ARG A 318 -5.76 -7.22 -2.43
CA ARG A 318 -7.22 -7.16 -2.54
C ARG A 318 -7.61 -7.09 -4.00
N ASN A 319 -7.92 -8.26 -4.59
CA ASN A 319 -8.41 -8.31 -5.95
C ASN A 319 -9.94 -8.17 -5.92
N ASN A 320 -10.40 -6.94 -6.13
CA ASN A 320 -11.82 -6.59 -6.06
C ASN A 320 -12.47 -6.43 -7.46
N GLY A 321 -11.71 -6.81 -8.50
CA GLY A 321 -12.13 -6.78 -9.90
C GLY A 321 -11.93 -5.45 -10.63
N TRP A 322 -11.59 -4.36 -9.93
CA TRP A 322 -11.68 -3.01 -10.48
C TRP A 322 -10.65 -2.00 -9.94
N ALA A 323 -9.87 -1.41 -10.84
CA ALA A 323 -9.06 -0.21 -10.58
C ALA A 323 -9.77 1.05 -11.11
N ILE A 324 -10.46 1.79 -10.23
CA ILE A 324 -11.39 2.87 -10.61
C ILE A 324 -12.44 2.34 -11.59
N SER A 325 -12.29 2.59 -12.89
CA SER A 325 -13.17 2.15 -13.97
C SER A 325 -12.60 1.00 -14.81
N THR A 326 -11.36 0.58 -14.53
CA THR A 326 -10.64 -0.42 -15.31
C THR A 326 -10.89 -1.81 -14.74
N PRO A 327 -11.53 -2.73 -15.48
CA PRO A 327 -11.72 -4.11 -15.03
C PRO A 327 -10.39 -4.87 -15.07
N VAL A 328 -10.25 -5.92 -14.25
CA VAL A 328 -9.05 -6.78 -14.24
C VAL A 328 -8.67 -7.38 -15.60
N THR A 329 -9.65 -7.56 -16.49
CA THR A 329 -9.41 -8.04 -17.88
C THR A 329 -8.60 -7.07 -18.73
N ASP A 330 -8.64 -5.78 -18.39
CA ASP A 330 -7.85 -4.73 -19.01
C ASP A 330 -6.60 -4.40 -18.17
N GLN A 331 -6.51 -4.93 -16.95
CA GLN A 331 -5.37 -4.71 -16.05
C GLN A 331 -4.24 -5.72 -16.28
N PHE A 332 -4.55 -7.01 -16.40
CA PHE A 332 -3.55 -8.06 -16.62
C PHE A 332 -4.15 -9.29 -17.31
N ARG A 333 -3.27 -10.14 -17.87
CA ARG A 333 -3.64 -11.39 -18.55
C ARG A 333 -3.31 -12.65 -17.74
N SER A 334 -2.56 -12.51 -16.66
CA SER A 334 -2.23 -13.62 -15.76
C SER A 334 -3.47 -14.16 -15.04
N ASP A 335 -3.39 -15.39 -14.52
CA ASP A 335 -4.40 -15.91 -13.58
C ASP A 335 -4.30 -15.17 -12.24
N GLY A 336 -4.81 -13.94 -12.23
CA GLY A 336 -4.74 -13.06 -11.06
C GLY A 336 -3.31 -12.61 -10.74
N ILE A 337 -3.17 -12.15 -9.51
CA ILE A 337 -1.90 -11.74 -8.90
C ILE A 337 -1.19 -12.92 -8.25
N VAL A 338 -1.92 -13.96 -7.80
CA VAL A 338 -1.35 -15.12 -7.09
C VAL A 338 -0.21 -15.80 -7.87
N ILE A 339 -0.36 -15.95 -9.20
CA ILE A 339 0.67 -16.63 -10.02
C ILE A 339 1.94 -15.79 -10.18
N LYS A 340 1.84 -14.47 -9.98
CA LYS A 340 3.02 -13.59 -10.07
C LYS A 340 4.00 -13.89 -8.95
N GLY A 341 3.55 -14.28 -7.76
CA GLY A 341 4.48 -14.63 -6.67
C GLY A 341 5.35 -15.84 -7.01
N GLN A 342 4.79 -16.87 -7.68
CA GLN A 342 5.58 -18.01 -8.16
C GLN A 342 6.73 -17.57 -9.08
N ALA A 343 6.50 -16.58 -9.94
CA ALA A 343 7.52 -16.06 -10.85
C ALA A 343 8.70 -15.38 -10.12
N TYR A 344 8.53 -14.95 -8.87
CA TYR A 344 9.61 -14.40 -8.03
C TYR A 344 10.12 -15.40 -6.98
N GLY A 345 9.66 -16.66 -7.00
CA GLY A 345 10.00 -17.64 -5.96
C GLY A 345 9.32 -17.38 -4.61
N ILE A 346 8.16 -16.72 -4.61
CA ILE A 346 7.37 -16.40 -3.42
C ILE A 346 6.19 -17.38 -3.31
N SER A 347 6.08 -18.06 -2.17
CA SER A 347 4.92 -18.90 -1.86
C SER A 347 3.65 -18.06 -1.84
N SER A 348 2.65 -18.50 -2.59
CA SER A 348 1.47 -17.70 -2.90
C SER A 348 0.18 -18.49 -2.73
N ILE A 349 -0.88 -17.82 -2.28
CA ILE A 349 -2.20 -18.43 -2.08
C ILE A 349 -3.32 -17.48 -2.49
N ARG A 350 -4.37 -18.03 -3.10
CA ARG A 350 -5.62 -17.32 -3.38
C ARG A 350 -6.67 -17.71 -2.34
N VAL A 351 -7.39 -16.72 -1.80
CA VAL A 351 -8.40 -16.91 -0.74
C VAL A 351 -9.69 -16.17 -1.07
N ASP A 352 -10.83 -16.71 -0.65
CA ASP A 352 -12.11 -16.00 -0.67
C ASP A 352 -12.06 -14.86 0.34
N GLY A 353 -11.88 -13.63 -0.15
CA GLY A 353 -11.77 -12.43 0.67
C GLY A 353 -13.07 -12.06 1.40
N ASN A 354 -14.20 -12.61 0.98
CA ASN A 354 -15.47 -12.37 1.66
C ASN A 354 -15.67 -13.38 2.82
N ASP A 355 -14.78 -14.36 3.00
CA ASP A 355 -14.85 -15.40 4.02
C ASP A 355 -13.90 -15.05 5.15
N ALA A 356 -14.44 -14.49 6.23
CA ALA A 356 -13.64 -14.04 7.36
C ALA A 356 -12.81 -15.17 8.01
N LEU A 357 -13.29 -16.43 8.02
CA LEU A 357 -12.51 -17.54 8.58
C LEU A 357 -11.38 -17.96 7.64
N ALA A 358 -11.62 -17.96 6.33
CA ALA A 358 -10.59 -18.26 5.35
C ALA A 358 -9.48 -17.21 5.36
N VAL A 359 -9.84 -15.92 5.35
CA VAL A 359 -8.88 -14.80 5.45
C VAL A 359 -8.08 -14.90 6.75
N TYR A 360 -8.76 -15.08 7.89
CA TYR A 360 -8.08 -15.21 9.19
C TYR A 360 -7.03 -16.34 9.15
N ASN A 361 -7.44 -17.53 8.69
CA ASN A 361 -6.55 -18.69 8.69
C ASN A 361 -5.35 -18.50 7.76
N VAL A 362 -5.57 -17.94 6.57
CA VAL A 362 -4.52 -17.70 5.58
C VAL A 362 -3.54 -16.64 6.07
N VAL A 363 -4.03 -15.52 6.62
CA VAL A 363 -3.15 -14.45 7.13
C VAL A 363 -2.37 -14.93 8.36
N ARG A 364 -3.00 -15.70 9.26
CA ARG A 364 -2.31 -16.27 10.43
C ARG A 364 -1.17 -17.21 9.99
N SER A 365 -1.48 -18.12 9.06
CA SER A 365 -0.48 -19.06 8.52
C SER A 365 0.64 -18.32 7.77
N ALA A 366 0.31 -17.31 6.98
CA ALA A 366 1.28 -16.50 6.26
C ALA A 366 2.19 -15.72 7.21
N ARG A 367 1.64 -15.17 8.31
CA ARG A 367 2.42 -14.53 9.37
C ARG A 367 3.39 -15.53 10.00
N GLU A 368 2.89 -16.70 10.39
CA GLU A 368 3.71 -17.76 11.00
C GLU A 368 4.88 -18.16 10.09
N ILE A 369 4.63 -18.38 8.79
CA ILE A 369 5.68 -18.70 7.82
C ILE A 369 6.64 -17.51 7.67
N ALA A 370 6.12 -16.29 7.50
CA ALA A 370 6.96 -15.12 7.28
C ALA A 370 7.94 -14.88 8.43
N VAL A 371 7.49 -15.08 9.67
CA VAL A 371 8.32 -14.89 10.86
C VAL A 371 9.25 -16.09 11.11
N SER A 372 8.74 -17.33 11.04
CA SER A 372 9.54 -18.52 11.36
C SER A 372 10.55 -18.90 10.28
N GLU A 373 10.18 -18.76 9.01
CA GLU A 373 11.05 -19.09 7.88
C GLU A 373 11.81 -17.88 7.34
N GLN A 374 11.48 -16.66 7.79
CA GLN A 374 12.05 -15.40 7.31
C GLN A 374 11.87 -15.27 5.79
N ARG A 375 10.64 -15.46 5.31
CA ARG A 375 10.33 -15.49 3.88
C ARG A 375 9.10 -14.68 3.52
N PRO A 376 9.04 -14.11 2.31
CA PRO A 376 7.85 -13.42 1.87
C PRO A 376 6.71 -14.39 1.56
N ILE A 377 5.48 -13.93 1.75
CA ILE A 377 4.26 -14.64 1.33
C ILE A 377 3.37 -13.68 0.55
N LEU A 378 2.74 -14.18 -0.52
CA LEU A 378 1.74 -13.44 -1.30
C LEU A 378 0.35 -14.05 -1.13
N ILE A 379 -0.60 -13.24 -0.69
CA ILE A 379 -2.01 -13.59 -0.59
C ILE A 379 -2.78 -12.78 -1.63
N GLU A 380 -3.57 -13.46 -2.46
CA GLU A 380 -4.59 -12.83 -3.31
C GLU A 380 -5.98 -13.09 -2.70
N ALA A 381 -6.53 -12.08 -2.03
CA ALA A 381 -7.89 -12.12 -1.49
C ALA A 381 -8.88 -11.67 -2.56
N MET A 382 -9.69 -12.60 -3.04
CA MET A 382 -10.72 -12.36 -4.05
C MET A 382 -11.97 -11.78 -3.39
N THR A 383 -12.36 -10.58 -3.80
CA THR A 383 -13.53 -9.86 -3.25
C THR A 383 -14.23 -9.07 -4.36
N TYR A 384 -15.14 -8.19 -4.00
CA TYR A 384 -15.81 -7.29 -4.92
C TYR A 384 -16.02 -5.91 -4.32
N ARG A 385 -15.66 -4.88 -5.10
CA ARG A 385 -15.85 -3.48 -4.68
C ARG A 385 -17.31 -3.07 -4.85
N VAL A 386 -18.13 -3.25 -3.81
CA VAL A 386 -19.58 -2.97 -3.86
C VAL A 386 -19.85 -1.49 -4.08
N SER A 387 -19.06 -0.61 -3.47
CA SER A 387 -19.22 0.84 -3.60
C SER A 387 -18.56 1.41 -4.86
N HIS A 388 -18.82 2.70 -5.12
CA HIS A 388 -17.99 3.50 -6.02
C HIS A 388 -16.51 3.46 -5.63
N HIS A 389 -15.63 3.81 -6.56
CA HIS A 389 -14.21 3.90 -6.24
C HIS A 389 -13.94 4.92 -5.14
N SER A 390 -14.66 6.05 -5.13
CA SER A 390 -14.57 7.13 -4.17
C SER A 390 -15.81 8.01 -4.20
N THR A 391 -15.89 9.01 -3.33
CA THR A 391 -16.90 10.07 -3.43
C THR A 391 -16.76 10.94 -4.71
N SER A 392 -15.65 10.82 -5.44
CA SER A 392 -15.42 11.49 -6.72
C SER A 392 -15.74 10.61 -7.93
N ASP A 393 -16.22 9.38 -7.71
CA ASP A 393 -16.52 8.41 -8.74
C ASP A 393 -18.03 8.11 -8.83
N ASP A 394 -18.46 7.70 -10.02
CA ASP A 394 -19.79 7.17 -10.27
C ASP A 394 -19.66 5.88 -11.08
N SER A 395 -19.76 4.76 -10.35
CA SER A 395 -19.52 3.45 -10.94
C SER A 395 -20.65 2.91 -11.79
N THR A 396 -21.83 3.54 -11.76
CA THR A 396 -22.96 3.12 -12.61
C THR A 396 -22.69 3.36 -14.10
N LYS A 397 -21.67 4.17 -14.42
CA LYS A 397 -21.23 4.47 -15.78
C LYS A 397 -20.44 3.37 -16.45
N TYR A 398 -19.87 2.43 -15.69
CA TYR A 398 -18.96 1.41 -16.23
C TYR A 398 -19.13 0.02 -15.62
N ARG A 399 -20.07 -0.17 -14.67
CA ARG A 399 -20.45 -1.47 -14.10
C ARG A 399 -21.95 -1.64 -14.12
N SER A 400 -22.41 -2.88 -14.27
CA SER A 400 -23.84 -3.16 -14.22
C SER A 400 -24.35 -3.09 -12.78
N VAL A 401 -25.57 -2.59 -12.60
CA VAL A 401 -26.22 -2.54 -11.28
C VAL A 401 -26.52 -3.95 -10.76
N ASP A 402 -26.88 -4.87 -11.66
CA ASP A 402 -27.17 -6.26 -11.32
C ASP A 402 -25.94 -7.00 -10.74
N GLU A 403 -24.76 -6.78 -11.33
CA GLU A 403 -23.48 -7.29 -10.80
C GLU A 403 -23.22 -6.76 -9.40
N ILE A 404 -23.38 -5.45 -9.18
CA ILE A 404 -23.17 -4.84 -7.86
C ILE A 404 -24.14 -5.42 -6.83
N GLU A 405 -25.42 -5.52 -7.16
CA GLU A 405 -26.44 -6.03 -6.24
C GLU A 405 -26.24 -7.52 -5.93
N HIS A 406 -25.81 -8.32 -6.92
CA HIS A 406 -25.45 -9.72 -6.70
C HIS A 406 -24.36 -9.87 -5.65
N TRP A 407 -23.25 -9.14 -5.78
CA TRP A 407 -22.15 -9.21 -4.81
C TRP A 407 -22.52 -8.64 -3.44
N LYS A 408 -23.33 -7.58 -3.43
CA LYS A 408 -23.81 -6.95 -2.19
C LYS A 408 -24.75 -7.84 -1.39
N THR A 409 -25.52 -8.71 -2.03
CA THR A 409 -26.56 -9.52 -1.36
C THR A 409 -26.16 -10.97 -1.17
N VAL A 410 -25.65 -11.62 -2.23
CA VAL A 410 -25.36 -13.06 -2.23
C VAL A 410 -23.99 -13.35 -1.60
N HIS A 411 -23.02 -12.46 -1.80
CA HIS A 411 -21.62 -12.66 -1.42
C HIS A 411 -21.12 -11.69 -0.35
N SER A 412 -22.03 -11.08 0.41
CA SER A 412 -21.69 -10.14 1.49
C SER A 412 -20.87 -10.83 2.59
N PRO A 413 -19.66 -10.32 2.93
CA PRO A 413 -18.86 -10.87 4.02
C PRO A 413 -19.55 -10.79 5.37
N ILE A 414 -20.22 -9.66 5.65
CA ILE A 414 -20.94 -9.43 6.90
C ILE A 414 -22.08 -10.44 7.04
N THR A 415 -22.88 -10.61 5.98
CA THR A 415 -24.04 -11.51 6.00
C THR A 415 -23.62 -12.96 6.15
N ARG A 416 -22.58 -13.39 5.41
CA ARG A 416 -22.04 -14.75 5.54
C ARG A 416 -21.54 -15.02 6.95
N PHE A 417 -20.77 -14.10 7.53
CA PHE A 417 -20.21 -14.29 8.86
C PHE A 417 -21.28 -14.21 9.96
N LYS A 418 -22.28 -13.33 9.82
CA LYS A 418 -23.47 -13.26 10.68
C LYS A 418 -24.15 -14.63 10.79
N LYS A 419 -24.51 -15.23 9.64
CA LYS A 419 -25.17 -16.54 9.58
C LYS A 419 -24.35 -17.61 10.32
N TRP A 420 -23.03 -17.57 10.22
CA TRP A 420 -22.16 -18.51 10.92
C TRP A 420 -22.16 -18.32 12.45
N VAL A 421 -21.99 -17.08 12.94
CA VAL A 421 -21.99 -16.81 14.40
C VAL A 421 -23.35 -17.05 15.05
N GLU A 422 -24.45 -16.81 14.34
CA GLU A 422 -25.81 -17.11 14.80
C GLU A 422 -26.05 -18.62 14.92
N ARG A 423 -25.61 -19.41 13.93
CA ARG A 423 -25.72 -20.87 14.00
C ARG A 423 -24.89 -21.49 15.12
N LYS A 424 -23.77 -20.86 15.47
CA LYS A 424 -22.98 -21.23 16.66
C LYS A 424 -23.68 -20.88 17.98
N GLY A 425 -24.80 -20.15 17.94
CA GLY A 425 -25.51 -19.66 19.13
C GLY A 425 -24.77 -18.53 19.84
N TRP A 426 -23.90 -17.81 19.12
CA TRP A 426 -23.06 -16.75 19.69
C TRP A 426 -23.61 -15.35 19.46
N TRP A 427 -24.61 -15.22 18.60
CA TRP A 427 -25.21 -13.95 18.20
C TRP A 427 -26.72 -14.08 18.05
N SER A 428 -27.44 -12.98 18.26
CA SER A 428 -28.90 -12.91 18.21
C SER A 428 -29.37 -11.61 17.55
N ASP A 429 -30.63 -11.59 17.08
CA ASP A 429 -31.25 -10.39 16.51
C ASP A 429 -31.33 -9.21 17.49
N LYS A 430 -31.41 -9.51 18.79
CA LYS A 430 -31.37 -8.49 19.84
C LYS A 430 -30.00 -7.82 19.89
N GLU A 431 -28.92 -8.61 19.97
CA GLU A 431 -27.54 -8.10 19.97
C GLU A 431 -27.20 -7.36 18.67
N GLU A 432 -27.73 -7.84 17.53
CA GLU A 432 -27.64 -7.15 16.25
C GLU A 432 -28.25 -5.74 16.34
N SER A 433 -29.50 -5.64 16.80
CA SER A 433 -30.20 -4.36 16.91
C SER A 433 -29.48 -3.39 17.85
N GLU A 434 -28.98 -3.88 18.99
CA GLU A 434 -28.21 -3.09 19.96
C GLU A 434 -26.89 -2.59 19.38
N LEU A 435 -26.18 -3.42 18.61
CA LEU A 435 -24.94 -3.04 17.93
C LEU A 435 -25.17 -1.92 16.92
N HIS A 436 -26.21 -2.03 16.07
CA HIS A 436 -26.52 -0.99 15.08
C HIS A 436 -26.85 0.35 15.73
N VAL A 437 -27.65 0.35 16.79
CA VAL A 437 -28.00 1.57 17.54
C VAL A 437 -26.75 2.19 18.16
N THR A 438 -25.90 1.38 18.79
CA THR A 438 -24.69 1.85 19.47
C THR A 438 -23.68 2.42 18.48
N ALA A 439 -23.35 1.67 17.42
CA ALA A 439 -22.41 2.10 16.40
C ALA A 439 -22.90 3.36 15.66
N LYS A 440 -24.19 3.45 15.34
CA LYS A 440 -24.77 4.67 14.75
C LYS A 440 -24.60 5.88 15.67
N LYS A 441 -24.89 5.71 16.96
CA LYS A 441 -24.77 6.79 17.95
C LYS A 441 -23.31 7.24 18.08
N GLU A 442 -22.38 6.29 18.17
CA GLU A 442 -20.94 6.56 18.26
C GLU A 442 -20.43 7.31 17.03
N VAL A 443 -20.77 6.85 15.82
CA VAL A 443 -20.33 7.50 14.58
C VAL A 443 -20.92 8.90 14.42
N THR A 444 -22.22 9.07 14.72
CA THR A 444 -22.84 10.40 14.61
C THR A 444 -22.21 11.38 15.59
N HIS A 445 -22.00 10.93 16.83
CA HIS A 445 -21.31 11.73 17.84
C HIS A 445 -19.89 12.10 17.41
N ALA A 446 -19.12 11.14 16.89
CA ALA A 446 -17.76 11.37 16.45
C ALA A 446 -17.66 12.40 15.32
N ILE A 447 -18.57 12.33 14.34
CA ILE A 447 -18.64 13.29 13.25
C ILE A 447 -18.97 14.69 13.80
N ASP A 448 -19.96 14.80 14.69
CA ASP A 448 -20.39 16.09 15.24
C ASP A 448 -19.33 16.73 16.15
N GLU A 449 -18.58 15.94 16.93
CA GLU A 449 -17.47 16.46 17.73
C GLU A 449 -16.26 16.79 16.85
N GLY A 450 -15.95 15.94 15.87
CA GLY A 450 -14.85 16.17 14.94
C GLY A 450 -15.00 17.47 14.13
N GLU A 451 -16.22 17.85 13.77
CA GLU A 451 -16.52 19.10 13.06
C GLU A 451 -16.45 20.35 13.96
N LYS A 452 -16.70 20.21 15.26
CA LYS A 452 -16.64 21.34 16.22
C LYS A 452 -15.22 21.63 16.71
N GLU A 453 -14.36 20.63 16.66
CA GLU A 453 -12.98 20.72 17.12
C GLU A 453 -12.21 21.79 16.35
N GLU A 454 -11.31 22.49 17.05
CA GLU A 454 -10.51 23.56 16.44
C GLU A 454 -9.59 23.01 15.33
N MET A 455 -9.35 23.83 14.32
CA MET A 455 -8.36 23.53 13.30
C MET A 455 -6.94 23.66 13.86
N PRO A 456 -5.95 22.91 13.33
CA PRO A 456 -4.56 23.08 13.70
C PRO A 456 -4.09 24.53 13.47
N PRO A 457 -3.16 25.03 14.30
CA PRO A 457 -2.64 26.38 14.14
C PRO A 457 -1.90 26.55 12.81
N LEU A 458 -1.92 27.75 12.25
CA LEU A 458 -1.24 28.10 10.99
C LEU A 458 0.21 27.61 10.94
N ARG A 459 0.92 27.74 12.07
CA ARG A 459 2.33 27.34 12.21
C ARG A 459 2.56 25.88 11.81
N ASP A 460 1.57 25.00 12.03
CA ASP A 460 1.70 23.58 11.70
C ASP A 460 1.75 23.30 10.19
N MET A 461 1.40 24.25 9.33
CA MET A 461 1.66 24.15 7.90
C MET A 461 3.16 24.10 7.57
N PHE A 462 4.01 24.67 8.43
CA PHE A 462 5.45 24.83 8.19
C PHE A 462 6.33 23.85 9.00
N THR A 463 5.79 23.25 10.06
CA THR A 463 6.52 22.27 10.89
C THR A 463 6.57 20.89 10.22
N ASP A 464 7.53 20.06 10.64
CA ASP A 464 7.73 18.66 10.17
C ASP A 464 8.02 18.49 8.66
N VAL A 465 8.27 19.58 7.92
CA VAL A 465 8.90 19.52 6.58
C VAL A 465 10.32 18.95 6.70
N TYR A 466 11.02 19.37 7.74
CA TYR A 466 12.26 18.80 8.27
C TYR A 466 12.06 18.57 9.78
N ASP A 467 12.99 17.83 10.41
CA ASP A 467 12.98 17.59 11.85
C ASP A 467 13.05 18.90 12.66
N GLU A 468 13.89 19.83 12.21
CA GLU A 468 13.98 21.18 12.75
C GLU A 468 13.44 22.23 11.77
N LEU A 469 12.72 23.22 12.29
CA LEU A 469 12.17 24.31 11.49
C LEU A 469 13.29 25.23 10.99
N THR A 470 13.55 25.18 9.69
CA THR A 470 14.60 25.97 9.02
C THR A 470 14.27 27.47 8.99
N SER A 471 15.31 28.33 8.90
CA SER A 471 15.15 29.80 8.93
C SER A 471 14.26 30.33 7.80
N ASN A 472 14.38 29.78 6.59
CA ASN A 472 13.53 30.16 5.47
C ASN A 472 12.06 29.77 5.69
N LEU A 473 11.77 28.67 6.39
CA LEU A 473 10.39 28.30 6.75
C LEU A 473 9.83 29.22 7.85
N MET A 474 10.68 29.65 8.80
CA MET A 474 10.29 30.66 9.79
C MET A 474 9.96 32.01 9.13
N GLU A 475 10.77 32.46 8.17
CA GLU A 475 10.52 33.68 7.41
C GLU A 475 9.20 33.60 6.61
N GLN A 476 8.92 32.46 5.96
CA GLN A 476 7.67 32.23 5.22
C GLN A 476 6.45 32.20 6.15
N GLU A 477 6.56 31.55 7.31
CA GLU A 477 5.51 31.52 8.32
C GLU A 477 5.20 32.92 8.83
N THR A 478 6.24 33.71 9.16
CA THR A 478 6.09 35.10 9.61
C THR A 478 5.43 35.96 8.54
N LEU A 479 5.86 35.83 7.27
CA LEU A 479 5.27 36.54 6.14
C LEU A 479 3.77 36.23 5.99
N LEU A 480 3.38 34.96 6.09
CA LEU A 480 1.97 34.56 5.97
C LEU A 480 1.14 35.07 7.15
N ARG A 481 1.66 34.94 8.38
CA ARG A 481 1.02 35.47 9.59
C ARG A 481 0.78 36.98 9.50
N GLU A 482 1.79 37.74 9.09
CA GLU A 482 1.65 39.18 8.86
C GLU A 482 0.65 39.51 7.75
N THR A 483 0.61 38.70 6.70
CA THR A 483 -0.33 38.89 5.58
C THR A 483 -1.78 38.69 6.05
N ILE A 484 -2.04 37.65 6.85
CA ILE A 484 -3.37 37.41 7.42
C ILE A 484 -3.79 38.54 8.37
N GLN A 485 -2.85 39.05 9.18
CA GLN A 485 -3.11 40.19 10.06
C GLN A 485 -3.43 41.47 9.28
N LYS A 486 -2.79 41.70 8.12
CA LYS A 486 -3.06 42.84 7.23
C LYS A 486 -4.38 42.69 6.46
N HIS A 487 -4.78 41.45 6.15
CA HIS A 487 -5.91 41.12 5.29
C HIS A 487 -6.89 40.11 5.92
N PRO A 488 -7.42 40.34 7.14
CA PRO A 488 -8.15 39.31 7.89
C PRO A 488 -9.51 38.92 7.26
N LEU A 489 -10.02 39.69 6.30
CA LEU A 489 -11.26 39.37 5.57
C LEU A 489 -11.04 38.39 4.41
N ASP A 490 -9.78 38.23 3.96
CA ASP A 490 -9.44 37.36 2.82
C ASP A 490 -9.14 35.91 3.27
N PHE A 491 -9.12 35.65 4.58
CA PHE A 491 -8.74 34.36 5.17
C PHE A 491 -9.81 33.81 6.13
N PRO A 492 -9.83 32.49 6.36
CA PRO A 492 -10.74 31.87 7.32
C PRO A 492 -10.42 32.34 8.75
N LYS A 493 -11.46 32.58 9.56
CA LYS A 493 -11.33 33.12 10.93
C LYS A 493 -11.14 32.03 11.99
N ASP A 494 -11.38 30.79 11.61
CA ASP A 494 -11.39 29.57 12.41
C ASP A 494 -10.01 28.90 12.49
N ILE A 495 -9.00 29.46 11.85
CA ILE A 495 -7.61 28.98 11.94
C ILE A 495 -6.86 29.77 13.02
N PRO A 496 -6.38 29.13 14.09
CA PRO A 496 -5.55 29.79 15.09
C PRO A 496 -4.24 30.28 14.47
N LEU A 497 -3.90 31.56 14.68
CA LEU A 497 -2.66 32.15 14.17
C LEU A 497 -1.46 31.74 15.00
#